data_AF-A0A969DXS8-F1
#
_entry.id   AF-A0A969DXS8-F1
#
_cell.length_a   1.000
_cell.length_b   1.000
_cell.length_c   1.000
_cell.angle_alpha   90.00
_cell.angle_beta   90.00
_cell.angle_gamma   90.00
#
_symmetry.space_group_name_H-M   'P 1'
#
loop_
_entity.id
_entity.type
_entity.pdbx_description
1 polymer ?
#
loop_
_entity_poly.entity_id
_entity_poly.type
_entity_poly.pdbx_seq_one_letter_code
_entity_poly.pdbx_strand_id
1 'polypeptide(L)'
;MDPYSFLESDLESDLESDSSIDSDLESDSAFDGFETSAGSSSEAGYRLDPAMLRLLHRLPRAMVERFSEPELIALYRAISRSTKHPIDVRFTLPCLPKRLYFVFLAGFDHREGSIRTEGQQPWTPATTAFAMVLGLATFLTVYTVTYRVMQSPTVETGGTSVAPLETNYPTALPWIERPEDCIGETRVWRDNLCFESEHDPNFRR
;
A
#
# COMPACT_ATOMS: atom_id res chain seq x y z
N MET A 1 10.06 5.62 48.38
CA MET A 1 11.11 6.48 47.76
C MET A 1 11.21 6.03 46.33
N ASP A 2 10.51 6.73 45.44
CA ASP A 2 10.45 6.42 44.01
C ASP A 2 11.67 7.03 43.30
N PRO A 3 12.46 6.27 42.52
CA PRO A 3 13.67 6.78 41.87
C PRO A 3 13.39 7.59 40.59
N TYR A 4 12.12 7.90 40.27
CA TYR A 4 11.73 8.57 39.04
C TYR A 4 11.24 10.02 39.23
N SER A 5 11.15 10.52 40.46
CA SER A 5 10.65 11.87 40.74
C SER A 5 11.63 13.00 40.35
N PHE A 6 12.81 12.67 39.83
CA PHE A 6 13.81 13.65 39.38
C PHE A 6 13.69 13.99 37.88
N LEU A 7 12.92 13.22 37.10
CA LEU A 7 12.87 13.39 35.64
C LEU A 7 11.75 14.33 35.15
N GLU A 8 10.86 14.78 36.04
CA GLU A 8 9.72 15.63 35.66
C GLU A 8 10.01 17.14 35.80
N SER A 9 11.09 17.54 36.48
CA SER A 9 11.41 18.94 36.76
C SER A 9 12.15 19.68 35.64
N ASP A 10 12.73 18.97 34.66
CA ASP A 10 13.60 19.60 33.64
C ASP A 10 12.93 19.77 32.27
N LEU A 11 11.63 19.47 32.14
CA LEU A 11 10.93 19.51 30.85
C LEU A 11 10.30 20.89 30.52
N GLU A 12 10.31 21.85 31.44
CA GLU A 12 9.59 23.14 31.30
C GLU A 12 10.49 24.37 31.08
N SER A 13 11.82 24.22 30.97
CA SER A 13 12.77 25.34 30.97
C SER A 13 13.22 25.87 29.59
N ASP A 14 13.24 25.05 28.53
CA ASP A 14 14.08 25.38 27.36
C ASP A 14 13.28 25.65 26.07
N LEU A 15 12.36 26.61 26.12
CA LEU A 15 11.58 27.08 24.95
C LEU A 15 11.83 28.55 24.58
N GLU A 16 12.98 29.12 24.93
CA GLU A 16 13.39 30.45 24.45
C GLU A 16 14.88 30.50 24.03
N SER A 17 15.15 31.27 22.95
CA SER A 17 16.47 31.60 22.35
C SER A 17 17.20 30.46 21.61
N ASP A 18 17.81 30.64 20.43
CA ASP A 18 18.09 31.84 19.66
C ASP A 18 18.33 31.47 18.19
N SER A 19 17.93 32.36 17.30
CA SER A 19 18.11 32.27 15.86
C SER A 19 19.18 33.26 15.41
N SER A 20 20.39 32.78 15.12
CA SER A 20 21.34 33.46 14.21
C SER A 20 22.62 32.63 14.05
N ILE A 21 22.85 32.05 12.87
CA ILE A 21 24.17 31.61 12.45
C ILE A 21 24.39 32.15 11.04
N ASP A 22 25.24 33.16 10.96
CA ASP A 22 25.92 33.65 9.76
C ASP A 22 27.19 32.80 9.50
N SER A 23 27.31 32.39 8.25
CA SER A 23 28.46 32.57 7.33
C SER A 23 29.91 32.48 7.82
N ASP A 24 30.63 31.60 7.11
CA ASP A 24 32.03 31.72 6.64
C ASP A 24 33.21 31.55 7.61
N LEU A 25 34.02 30.50 7.36
CA LEU A 25 35.48 30.62 7.18
C LEU A 25 36.13 29.30 6.74
N GLU A 26 36.83 29.38 5.60
CA GLU A 26 37.81 28.42 5.08
C GLU A 26 39.02 28.26 6.01
N SER A 27 39.67 27.08 5.97
CA SER A 27 41.09 26.90 5.59
C SER A 27 41.81 25.79 6.35
N ASP A 28 42.64 25.12 5.55
CA ASP A 28 43.48 23.94 5.78
C ASP A 28 44.36 23.93 7.05
N SER A 29 44.60 22.74 7.60
CA SER A 29 45.93 22.10 7.57
C SER A 29 45.97 20.80 8.40
N ALA A 30 46.77 19.87 7.90
CA ALA A 30 47.12 18.60 8.52
C ALA A 30 47.81 18.80 9.89
N PHE A 31 47.40 18.03 10.90
CA PHE A 31 48.16 17.88 12.13
C PHE A 31 48.11 16.43 12.63
N ASP A 32 49.25 16.02 13.16
CA ASP A 32 49.70 14.71 13.57
C ASP A 32 48.85 14.07 14.67
N GLY A 33 48.91 12.74 14.75
CA GLY A 33 48.21 11.97 15.76
C GLY A 33 48.64 12.33 17.18
N PHE A 34 47.67 12.41 18.10
CA PHE A 34 47.95 12.34 19.53
C PHE A 34 46.71 11.99 20.35
N GLU A 35 46.95 11.14 21.34
CA GLU A 35 46.23 10.95 22.59
C GLU A 35 44.83 10.33 22.62
N THR A 36 44.84 9.07 23.05
CA THR A 36 43.93 8.58 24.07
C THR A 36 43.91 9.53 25.29
N SER A 37 43.00 10.50 25.32
CA SER A 37 42.65 11.20 26.55
C SER A 37 41.53 10.44 27.27
N ALA A 38 41.95 9.65 28.26
CA ALA A 38 41.12 9.36 29.41
C ALA A 38 41.07 10.65 30.24
N GLY A 39 39.94 11.35 30.24
CA GLY A 39 39.75 12.54 31.06
C GLY A 39 38.53 13.35 30.67
N SER A 40 37.38 13.02 31.25
CA SER A 40 36.45 13.98 31.89
C SER A 40 35.12 13.28 32.11
N SER A 41 34.99 12.69 33.28
CA SER A 41 33.71 12.32 33.87
C SER A 41 32.82 13.56 34.00
N SER A 42 31.51 13.33 33.85
CA SER A 42 30.37 14.23 34.14
C SER A 42 29.96 15.25 33.06
N GLU A 43 28.66 15.21 32.73
CA GLU A 43 27.87 16.20 31.97
C GLU A 43 27.80 16.15 30.43
N ALA A 44 28.12 15.02 29.78
CA ALA A 44 27.47 14.72 28.50
C ALA A 44 26.13 14.06 28.78
N GLY A 45 25.08 14.87 28.95
CA GLY A 45 23.70 14.40 29.04
C GLY A 45 23.37 13.54 27.83
N TYR A 46 23.50 12.22 27.97
CA TYR A 46 23.01 11.26 27.00
C TYR A 46 21.50 11.45 26.94
N ARG A 47 21.03 12.28 26.01
CA ARG A 47 19.62 12.27 25.60
C ARG A 47 19.38 10.89 25.01
N LEU A 48 18.93 9.95 25.85
CA LEU A 48 18.62 8.60 25.42
C LEU A 48 17.54 8.71 24.34
N ASP A 49 17.89 8.31 23.12
CA ASP A 49 16.96 8.24 22.00
C ASP A 49 15.72 7.42 22.43
N PRO A 50 14.49 7.87 22.18
CA PRO A 50 13.28 7.10 22.44
C PRO A 50 13.32 5.67 21.89
N ALA A 51 14.09 5.40 20.82
CA ALA A 51 14.34 4.05 20.31
C ALA A 51 15.12 3.17 21.30
N MET A 52 16.16 3.73 21.94
CA MET A 52 16.96 3.03 22.96
C MET A 52 16.12 2.74 24.21
N LEU A 53 15.35 3.72 24.68
CA LEU A 53 14.48 3.56 25.84
C LEU A 53 13.46 2.43 25.63
N ARG A 54 12.84 2.38 24.44
CA ARG A 54 11.90 1.30 24.07
C ARG A 54 12.57 -0.07 24.05
N LEU A 55 13.84 -0.13 23.66
CA LEU A 55 14.58 -1.38 23.60
C LEU A 55 14.95 -1.84 25.01
N LEU A 56 15.52 -0.96 25.84
CA LEU A 56 15.84 -1.24 27.25
C LEU A 56 14.61 -1.67 28.06
N HIS A 57 13.45 -1.06 27.82
CA HIS A 57 12.20 -1.44 28.49
C HIS A 57 11.71 -2.86 28.11
N ARG A 58 12.14 -3.40 26.98
CA ARG A 58 11.78 -4.77 26.55
C ARG A 58 12.77 -5.82 27.04
N LEU A 59 13.94 -5.42 27.54
CA LEU A 59 14.91 -6.35 28.10
C LEU A 59 14.53 -6.76 29.53
N PRO A 60 14.83 -8.01 29.94
CA PRO A 60 14.71 -8.41 31.33
C PRO A 60 15.63 -7.54 32.20
N ARG A 61 15.15 -7.09 33.36
CA ARG A 61 15.92 -6.19 34.26
C ARG A 61 17.30 -6.74 34.63
N ALA A 62 17.38 -8.05 34.89
CA ALA A 62 18.62 -8.75 35.19
C ALA A 62 19.68 -8.70 34.06
N MET A 63 19.27 -8.39 32.83
CA MET A 63 20.16 -8.23 31.68
C MET A 63 20.60 -6.77 31.50
N VAL A 64 19.70 -5.82 31.77
CA VAL A 64 20.00 -4.38 31.71
C VAL A 64 21.05 -3.99 32.74
N GLU A 65 20.96 -4.54 33.96
CA GLU A 65 21.92 -4.32 35.04
C GLU A 65 23.32 -4.90 34.76
N ARG A 66 23.44 -5.82 33.80
CA ARG A 66 24.71 -6.44 33.42
C ARG A 66 25.48 -5.67 32.37
N PHE A 67 24.85 -4.72 31.68
CA PHE A 67 25.56 -3.95 30.68
C PHE A 67 26.50 -2.97 31.37
N SER A 68 27.78 -3.11 31.04
CA SER A 68 28.77 -2.10 31.32
C SER A 68 28.54 -0.88 30.42
N GLU A 69 28.98 0.29 30.87
CA GLU A 69 28.91 1.54 30.12
C GLU A 69 29.46 1.43 28.67
N PRO A 70 30.61 0.79 28.39
CA PRO A 70 31.08 0.61 27.00
C PRO A 70 30.17 -0.28 26.16
N GLU A 71 29.50 -1.26 26.76
CA GLU A 71 28.53 -2.11 26.06
C GLU A 71 27.25 -1.34 25.71
N LEU A 72 26.80 -0.46 26.59
CA LEU A 72 25.69 0.46 26.33
C LEU A 72 26.01 1.41 25.17
N ILE A 73 27.24 1.94 25.10
CA ILE A 73 27.70 2.79 24.01
C ILE A 73 27.79 2.00 22.68
N ALA A 74 28.29 0.77 22.73
CA ALA A 74 28.34 -0.10 21.55
C ALA A 74 26.92 -0.45 21.05
N LEU A 75 26.01 -0.75 21.97
CA LEU A 75 24.61 -1.02 21.68
C LEU A 75 23.91 0.21 21.08
N TYR A 76 24.17 1.40 21.65
CA TYR A 76 23.69 2.66 21.12
C TYR A 76 24.17 2.89 19.69
N ARG A 77 25.49 2.73 19.45
CA ARG A 77 26.05 2.88 18.11
C ARG A 77 25.49 1.86 17.11
N ALA A 78 25.16 0.64 17.55
CA ALA A 78 24.55 -0.39 16.72
C ALA A 78 23.10 -0.04 16.33
N ILE A 79 22.30 0.45 17.28
CA ILE A 79 20.90 0.82 17.06
C ILE A 79 20.80 2.12 16.25
N SER A 80 21.62 3.11 16.56
CA SER A 80 21.65 4.40 15.84
C SER A 80 22.15 4.25 14.40
N ARG A 81 22.91 3.19 14.08
CA ARG A 81 23.26 2.80 12.71
C ARG A 81 22.15 2.07 11.96
N SER A 82 21.03 1.74 12.62
CA SER A 82 19.87 1.16 11.94
C SER A 82 19.44 2.10 10.82
N THR A 83 19.70 1.67 9.60
CA THR A 83 19.56 2.43 8.38
C THR A 83 18.15 2.98 8.29
N LYS A 84 18.00 4.30 8.50
CA LYS A 84 16.80 5.01 8.08
C LYS A 84 16.75 4.87 6.56
N HIS A 85 15.88 4.01 6.06
CA HIS A 85 15.59 4.02 4.64
C HIS A 85 14.95 5.38 4.33
N PRO A 86 15.47 6.15 3.37
CA PRO A 86 14.90 7.44 3.02
C PRO A 86 13.46 7.29 2.51
N ILE A 87 13.09 6.08 2.05
CA ILE A 87 11.77 5.76 1.55
C ILE A 87 11.32 4.43 2.20
N ASP A 88 10.46 4.52 3.22
CA ASP A 88 9.67 3.42 3.78
C ASP A 88 8.20 3.67 3.44
N VAL A 89 7.74 3.04 2.36
CA VAL A 89 6.38 3.22 1.85
C VAL A 89 5.61 1.92 2.06
N ARG A 90 4.57 2.00 2.89
CA ARG A 90 3.74 0.86 3.26
C ARG A 90 2.31 1.13 2.81
N PHE A 91 1.79 0.26 1.95
CA PHE A 91 0.41 0.37 1.47
C PHE A 91 -0.36 -0.90 1.80
N THR A 92 -1.60 -0.70 2.24
CA THR A 92 -2.57 -1.79 2.43
C THR A 92 -3.74 -1.55 1.49
N LEU A 93 -3.93 -2.44 0.53
CA LEU A 93 -5.02 -2.34 -0.45
C LEU A 93 -6.19 -3.23 0.01
N PRO A 94 -7.37 -2.66 0.30
CA PRO A 94 -8.55 -3.41 0.75
C PRO A 94 -9.35 -4.00 -0.43
N CYS A 95 -8.68 -4.59 -1.42
CA CYS A 95 -9.32 -4.86 -2.71
C CYS A 95 -10.11 -6.20 -2.80
N LEU A 96 -10.13 -7.06 -1.77
CA LEU A 96 -10.73 -8.41 -1.79
C LEU A 96 -11.03 -8.90 -0.34
N PRO A 97 -11.63 -10.09 -0.10
CA PRO A 97 -11.79 -10.64 1.26
C PRO A 97 -10.46 -10.86 2.01
N LYS A 98 -9.32 -10.68 1.34
CA LYS A 98 -7.98 -10.75 1.91
C LYS A 98 -7.30 -9.39 1.74
N ARG A 99 -6.67 -8.91 2.81
CA ARG A 99 -5.89 -7.66 2.82
C ARG A 99 -4.53 -7.94 2.18
N LEU A 100 -4.17 -7.22 1.12
CA LEU A 100 -2.81 -7.24 0.59
C LEU A 100 -1.99 -6.13 1.25
N TYR A 101 -0.84 -6.52 1.81
CA TYR A 101 0.11 -5.62 2.45
C TYR A 101 1.38 -5.56 1.61
N PHE A 102 1.71 -4.37 1.12
CA PHE A 102 2.89 -4.10 0.33
C PHE A 102 3.84 -3.23 1.14
N VAL A 103 5.12 -3.65 1.20
CA VAL A 103 6.20 -2.87 1.81
C VAL A 103 7.23 -2.58 0.73
N PHE A 104 7.40 -1.30 0.43
CA PHE A 104 8.44 -0.83 -0.46
C PHE A 104 9.52 -0.15 0.38
N LEU A 105 10.68 -0.80 0.45
CA LEU A 105 11.88 -0.24 1.06
C LEU A 105 12.84 0.12 -0.06
N ALA A 106 13.14 1.41 -0.19
CA ALA A 106 14.18 1.90 -1.10
C ALA A 106 15.17 2.76 -0.34
N GLY A 107 16.46 2.51 -0.57
CA GLY A 107 17.54 3.25 0.05
C GLY A 107 18.88 2.85 -0.53
N PHE A 108 19.85 3.76 -0.41
CA PHE A 108 21.23 3.52 -0.80
C PHE A 108 21.90 2.60 0.23
N ASP A 109 22.42 1.46 -0.22
CA ASP A 109 23.19 0.57 0.64
C ASP A 109 24.56 1.19 0.92
N HIS A 110 24.74 1.73 2.13
CA HIS A 110 25.98 2.33 2.61
C HIS A 110 26.90 1.31 3.30
N ARG A 111 26.76 0.00 3.02
CA ARG A 111 27.72 -1.01 3.46
C ARG A 111 29.03 -0.86 2.68
N GLU A 112 29.81 0.13 3.06
CA GLU A 112 31.21 0.30 2.65
C GLU A 112 32.01 -0.90 3.17
N GLY A 113 32.17 -1.94 2.34
CA GLY A 113 33.17 -2.99 2.61
C GLY A 113 32.83 -4.45 2.25
N SER A 114 31.60 -4.82 1.87
CA SER A 114 31.30 -6.23 1.51
C SER A 114 31.22 -6.52 0.01
N ILE A 115 31.26 -5.48 -0.83
CA ILE A 115 31.15 -5.61 -2.29
C ILE A 115 32.54 -5.78 -2.92
N ARG A 116 33.26 -6.84 -2.57
CA ARG A 116 34.52 -7.16 -3.27
C ARG A 116 34.65 -8.59 -3.81
N THR A 117 33.69 -9.50 -3.61
CA THR A 117 33.97 -10.91 -3.97
C THR A 117 32.88 -11.74 -4.61
N GLU A 118 31.67 -11.24 -4.89
CA GLU A 118 30.68 -12.04 -5.64
C GLU A 118 30.06 -11.23 -6.78
N GLY A 119 30.69 -11.32 -7.94
CA GLY A 119 30.03 -11.32 -9.25
C GLY A 119 29.05 -10.20 -9.57
N GLN A 120 29.18 -9.00 -8.96
CA GLN A 120 28.38 -7.85 -9.36
C GLN A 120 28.76 -7.46 -10.78
N GLN A 121 28.00 -7.96 -11.74
CA GLN A 121 27.93 -7.40 -13.07
C GLN A 121 27.52 -5.93 -12.88
N PRO A 122 28.42 -4.95 -13.11
CA PRO A 122 28.08 -3.56 -12.94
C PRO A 122 26.93 -3.29 -13.90
N TRP A 123 25.83 -2.76 -13.37
CA TRP A 123 24.75 -2.27 -14.20
C TRP A 123 25.35 -1.19 -15.09
N THR A 124 25.65 -1.56 -16.34
CA THR A 124 26.15 -0.60 -17.32
C THR A 124 25.05 0.41 -17.60
N PRO A 125 25.39 1.67 -17.90
CA PRO A 125 24.40 2.69 -18.26
C PRO A 125 23.54 2.23 -19.46
N ALA A 126 24.06 1.33 -20.30
CA ALA A 126 23.31 0.70 -21.37
C ALA A 126 22.22 -0.25 -20.85
N THR A 127 22.53 -1.11 -19.88
CA THR A 127 21.55 -2.03 -19.27
C THR A 127 20.47 -1.29 -18.48
N THR A 128 20.81 -0.21 -17.78
CA THR A 128 19.82 0.63 -17.08
C THR A 128 18.91 1.35 -18.08
N ALA A 129 19.47 1.94 -19.14
CA ALA A 129 18.69 2.59 -20.18
C ALA A 129 17.74 1.61 -20.89
N PHE A 130 18.23 0.41 -21.21
CA PHE A 130 17.40 -0.64 -21.82
C PHE A 130 16.24 -1.06 -20.90
N ALA A 131 16.52 -1.27 -19.60
CA ALA A 131 15.48 -1.60 -18.62
C ALA A 131 14.45 -0.46 -18.48
N MET A 132 14.88 0.81 -18.49
CA MET A 132 13.97 1.96 -18.45
C MET A 132 13.09 2.04 -19.69
N VAL A 133 13.65 1.83 -20.89
CA VAL A 133 12.89 1.85 -22.15
C VAL A 133 11.86 0.73 -22.18
N LEU A 134 12.24 -0.49 -21.77
CA LEU A 134 11.30 -1.61 -21.66
C LEU A 134 10.21 -1.33 -20.62
N GLY A 135 10.59 -0.81 -19.45
CA GLY A 135 9.66 -0.42 -18.40
C GLY A 135 8.65 0.61 -18.90
N LEU A 136 9.11 1.68 -19.55
CA LEU A 136 8.25 2.72 -20.10
C LEU A 136 7.33 2.17 -21.21
N ALA A 137 7.86 1.33 -22.11
CA ALA A 137 7.06 0.70 -23.15
C ALA A 137 5.94 -0.18 -22.55
N THR A 138 6.25 -0.99 -21.54
CA THR A 138 5.24 -1.81 -20.84
C THR A 138 4.22 -0.96 -20.10
N PHE A 139 4.62 0.15 -19.49
CA PHE A 139 3.71 1.06 -18.81
C PHE A 139 2.74 1.73 -19.81
N LEU A 140 3.25 2.20 -20.96
CA LEU A 140 2.44 2.81 -22.00
C LEU A 140 1.48 1.81 -22.66
N THR A 141 1.89 0.56 -22.86
CA THR A 141 0.98 -0.48 -23.41
C THR A 141 -0.13 -0.80 -22.41
N VAL A 142 0.18 -0.97 -21.12
CA VAL A 142 -0.85 -1.18 -20.09
C VAL A 142 -1.78 0.04 -20.00
N TYR A 143 -1.23 1.26 -19.96
CA TYR A 143 -2.02 2.49 -19.93
C TYR A 143 -2.96 2.60 -21.13
N THR A 144 -2.46 2.38 -22.36
CA THR A 144 -3.30 2.44 -23.56
C THR A 144 -4.37 1.35 -23.58
N VAL A 145 -4.07 0.12 -23.15
CA VAL A 145 -5.07 -0.95 -23.03
C VAL A 145 -6.16 -0.58 -22.03
N THR A 146 -5.79 -0.13 -20.83
CA THR A 146 -6.77 0.28 -19.81
C THR A 146 -7.61 1.46 -20.27
N TYR A 147 -7.01 2.45 -20.93
CA TYR A 147 -7.71 3.58 -21.53
C TYR A 147 -8.70 3.12 -22.61
N ARG A 148 -8.32 2.16 -23.46
CA ARG A 148 -9.23 1.56 -24.46
C ARG A 148 -10.37 0.77 -23.83
N VAL A 149 -10.14 0.10 -22.72
CA VAL A 149 -11.20 -0.60 -21.96
C VAL A 149 -12.13 0.39 -21.26
N MET A 150 -11.62 1.51 -20.76
CA MET A 150 -12.43 2.55 -20.14
C MET A 150 -13.21 3.38 -21.17
N GLN A 151 -12.61 3.64 -22.33
CA GLN A 151 -13.21 4.36 -23.44
C GLN A 151 -14.00 3.46 -24.39
N SER A 152 -13.93 2.14 -24.23
CA SER A 152 -14.87 1.31 -24.96
C SER A 152 -16.22 1.85 -24.54
N PRO A 153 -17.01 2.44 -25.48
CA PRO A 153 -18.39 2.72 -25.16
C PRO A 153 -18.87 1.39 -24.59
N THR A 154 -19.49 1.42 -23.42
CA THR A 154 -20.27 0.28 -22.97
C THR A 154 -21.04 -0.09 -24.21
N VAL A 155 -20.63 -1.19 -24.85
CA VAL A 155 -21.44 -1.84 -25.85
C VAL A 155 -22.61 -2.14 -24.97
N GLU A 156 -23.63 -1.26 -25.05
CA GLU A 156 -24.99 -1.62 -24.74
C GLU A 156 -25.07 -2.92 -25.47
N THR A 157 -24.90 -3.97 -24.66
CA THR A 157 -24.95 -5.32 -25.12
C THR A 157 -26.33 -5.30 -25.66
N GLY A 158 -26.42 -5.28 -26.98
CA GLY A 158 -27.70 -5.29 -27.62
C GLY A 158 -28.44 -6.42 -26.89
N GLY A 159 -29.49 -6.16 -26.11
CA GLY A 159 -30.28 -4.98 -26.36
C GLY A 159 -30.64 -4.99 -27.86
N THR A 160 -30.59 -6.16 -28.52
CA THR A 160 -31.81 -6.77 -29.00
C THR A 160 -32.85 -6.50 -27.91
N SER A 161 -33.39 -5.27 -27.92
CA SER A 161 -34.74 -5.09 -28.38
C SER A 161 -34.91 -5.99 -29.60
N VAL A 162 -35.03 -7.29 -29.31
CA VAL A 162 -36.13 -8.05 -29.88
C VAL A 162 -37.28 -7.11 -29.55
N ALA A 163 -37.69 -6.29 -30.52
CA ALA A 163 -39.04 -5.72 -30.51
C ALA A 163 -39.88 -6.86 -29.98
N PRO A 164 -40.49 -6.71 -28.78
CA PRO A 164 -40.86 -7.84 -27.92
C PRO A 164 -41.39 -8.88 -28.86
N LEU A 165 -40.64 -9.98 -29.04
CA LEU A 165 -41.06 -11.02 -29.97
C LEU A 165 -42.47 -11.26 -29.50
N GLU A 166 -43.45 -10.90 -30.32
CA GLU A 166 -44.85 -10.87 -29.93
C GLU A 166 -45.15 -12.33 -29.71
N THR A 167 -44.84 -12.75 -28.49
CA THR A 167 -44.70 -14.14 -28.12
C THR A 167 -46.12 -14.43 -27.79
N ASN A 168 -46.88 -14.67 -28.85
CA ASN A 168 -48.19 -15.23 -28.78
C ASN A 168 -48.01 -16.50 -27.97
N TYR A 169 -48.48 -16.47 -26.73
CA TYR A 169 -48.58 -17.62 -25.85
C TYR A 169 -50.03 -18.09 -25.91
N PRO A 170 -50.46 -18.74 -27.02
CA PRO A 170 -51.86 -19.11 -27.18
C PRO A 170 -52.26 -20.03 -26.05
N THR A 171 -53.25 -19.61 -25.27
CA THR A 171 -53.76 -20.38 -24.14
C THR A 171 -55.12 -20.94 -24.52
N ALA A 172 -55.28 -22.26 -24.35
CA ALA A 172 -56.56 -22.92 -24.60
C ALA A 172 -57.55 -22.59 -23.49
N LEU A 173 -58.77 -22.21 -23.85
CA LEU A 173 -59.87 -21.87 -22.95
C LEU A 173 -60.79 -23.11 -22.82
N PRO A 174 -60.61 -23.97 -21.79
CA PRO A 174 -61.29 -25.27 -21.73
C PRO A 174 -62.80 -25.19 -21.46
N TRP A 175 -63.33 -24.01 -21.12
CA TRP A 175 -64.76 -23.82 -20.84
C TRP A 175 -65.59 -23.38 -22.06
N ILE A 176 -64.94 -23.10 -23.20
CA ILE A 176 -65.63 -22.75 -24.45
C ILE A 176 -65.74 -24.01 -25.32
N GLU A 177 -66.91 -24.64 -25.31
CA GLU A 177 -67.15 -25.90 -26.02
C GLU A 177 -67.68 -25.73 -27.44
N ARG A 178 -68.25 -24.56 -27.76
CA ARG A 178 -68.87 -24.29 -29.06
C ARG A 178 -68.06 -23.28 -29.87
N PRO A 179 -67.90 -23.49 -31.19
CA PRO A 179 -67.11 -22.60 -32.04
C PRO A 179 -67.71 -21.19 -32.16
N GLU A 180 -69.04 -21.07 -32.06
CA GLU A 180 -69.76 -19.79 -32.09
C GLU A 180 -69.45 -18.89 -30.91
N ASP A 181 -69.08 -19.47 -29.75
CA ASP A 181 -68.72 -18.73 -28.54
C ASP A 181 -67.24 -18.29 -28.53
N CYS A 182 -66.43 -18.77 -29.50
CA CYS A 182 -64.99 -18.48 -29.59
C CYS A 182 -64.66 -17.28 -30.50
N ILE A 183 -65.62 -16.71 -31.22
CA ILE A 183 -65.36 -15.66 -32.22
C ILE A 183 -65.08 -14.32 -31.51
N GLY A 184 -63.83 -13.87 -31.55
CA GLY A 184 -63.38 -12.57 -31.02
C GLY A 184 -62.12 -12.08 -31.73
N GLU A 185 -61.78 -10.80 -31.59
CA GLU A 185 -60.64 -10.18 -32.29
C GLU A 185 -59.29 -10.86 -31.98
N THR A 186 -59.17 -11.48 -30.81
CA THR A 186 -57.94 -12.13 -30.31
C THR A 186 -58.10 -13.64 -30.12
N ARG A 187 -59.17 -14.25 -30.66
CA ARG A 187 -59.51 -15.66 -30.43
C ARG A 187 -59.64 -16.45 -31.72
N VAL A 188 -59.12 -17.67 -31.72
CA VAL A 188 -59.14 -18.57 -32.88
C VAL A 188 -59.58 -19.97 -32.45
N TRP A 189 -60.56 -20.53 -33.16
CA TRP A 189 -60.97 -21.92 -33.00
C TRP A 189 -60.07 -22.84 -33.83
N ARG A 190 -59.37 -23.78 -33.19
CA ARG A 190 -58.51 -24.77 -33.85
C ARG A 190 -58.54 -26.10 -33.07
N ASP A 191 -58.60 -27.23 -33.77
CA ASP A 191 -58.55 -28.57 -33.16
C ASP A 191 -59.61 -28.83 -32.06
N ASN A 192 -60.84 -28.35 -32.25
CA ASN A 192 -61.93 -28.39 -31.24
C ASN A 192 -61.61 -27.66 -29.93
N LEU A 193 -60.70 -26.70 -29.94
CA LEU A 193 -60.34 -25.86 -28.81
C LEU A 193 -60.36 -24.37 -29.21
N CYS A 194 -60.72 -23.51 -28.27
CA CYS A 194 -60.63 -22.07 -28.42
C CYS A 194 -59.29 -21.58 -27.86
N PHE A 195 -58.50 -20.87 -28.68
CA PHE A 195 -57.22 -20.28 -28.27
C PHE A 195 -57.32 -18.76 -28.23
N GLU A 196 -56.79 -18.14 -27.17
CA GLU A 196 -56.67 -16.68 -27.01
C GLU A 196 -55.19 -16.27 -27.10
N SER A 197 -54.89 -15.29 -27.95
CA SER A 197 -53.51 -14.84 -28.22
C SER A 197 -52.98 -13.81 -27.22
N GLU A 198 -53.89 -13.11 -26.52
CA GLU A 198 -53.57 -12.06 -25.57
C GLU A 198 -53.52 -12.62 -24.14
N HIS A 199 -52.37 -13.18 -23.75
CA HIS A 199 -52.14 -13.60 -22.37
C HIS A 199 -50.81 -13.03 -21.86
N ASP A 200 -50.85 -12.31 -20.73
CA ASP A 200 -49.63 -11.84 -20.04
C ASP A 200 -48.93 -13.06 -19.41
N PRO A 201 -47.67 -13.38 -19.80
CA PRO A 201 -46.93 -14.49 -19.22
C PRO A 201 -46.60 -14.30 -17.73
N ASN A 202 -46.75 -13.09 -17.18
CA ASN A 202 -46.48 -12.80 -15.77
C ASN A 202 -47.66 -13.02 -14.81
N PHE A 203 -48.82 -13.48 -15.32
CA PHE A 203 -49.96 -13.77 -14.46
C PHE A 203 -49.69 -15.01 -13.59
N ARG A 204 -49.13 -14.82 -12.39
CA ARG A 204 -48.99 -15.87 -11.38
C ARG A 204 -50.31 -16.03 -10.61
N ARG A 205 -50.78 -17.27 -10.48
CA ARG A 205 -51.84 -17.65 -9.53
C ARG A 205 -51.34 -17.62 -8.10
#